data_AF-A0A7H8KUT3-F1
#
_entry.id   AF-A0A7H8KUT3-F1
#
_cell.length_a   1.000
_cell.length_b   1.000
_cell.length_c   1.000
_cell.angle_alpha   90.00
_cell.angle_beta   90.00
_cell.angle_gamma   90.00
#
_symmetry.space_group_name_H-M   'P 1'
#
loop_
_entity.id
_entity.type
_entity.pdbx_description
1 polymer ?
#
loop_
_entity_poly.entity_id
_entity_poly.type
_entity_poly.pdbx_seq_one_letter_code
_entity_poly.pdbx_strand_id
1 'polypeptide(L)'
;MDHHFTLGLDDHEGRGVSQSSPLHALMTSPPAGCVPLADGPFFLECHREAESLLEGVADVAGEVRARYGLVLNDLGVVKLQEWSEDGLNGFGAETVAQHLLLAIYRAGLLGYTAEDLVRFIRTVAVGSSSPDPEGAEGHQSSGLPS
;
A
#
# COMPACT_ATOMS: atom_id res chain seq x y z
N MET A 1 12.51 16.51 11.79
CA MET A 1 12.86 15.57 12.87
C MET A 1 13.31 14.27 12.22
N ASP A 2 14.18 13.49 12.87
CA ASP A 2 14.56 12.18 12.36
C ASP A 2 13.50 11.14 12.75
N HIS A 3 13.04 10.37 11.77
CA HIS A 3 12.01 9.34 11.93
C HIS A 3 12.54 8.00 11.48
N HIS A 4 12.40 7.00 12.36
CA HIS A 4 12.73 5.61 12.08
C HIS A 4 11.43 4.79 12.00
N PHE A 5 11.24 4.04 10.91
CA PHE A 5 10.11 3.14 10.72
C PHE A 5 10.45 1.96 9.82
N THR A 6 9.67 0.89 9.95
CA THR A 6 9.67 -0.26 9.02
C THR A 6 8.51 -0.14 8.06
N LEU A 7 8.75 -0.40 6.78
CA LEU A 7 7.71 -0.35 5.75
C LEU A 7 7.90 -1.50 4.77
N GLY A 8 6.84 -2.24 4.48
CA GLY A 8 6.91 -3.45 3.66
C GLY A 8 5.71 -3.67 2.77
N LEU A 9 5.82 -4.73 1.98
CA LEU A 9 4.73 -5.28 1.19
C LEU A 9 4.30 -6.61 1.84
N ASP A 10 3.09 -6.63 2.38
CA ASP A 10 2.39 -7.87 2.68
C ASP A 10 1.75 -8.39 1.36
N ASP A 11 2.42 -9.34 0.72
CA ASP A 11 1.97 -10.06 -0.49
C ASP A 11 1.41 -11.44 -0.12
N HIS A 12 0.19 -11.45 0.43
CA HIS A 12 -0.50 -12.67 0.81
C HIS A 12 -0.78 -13.61 -0.38
N GLU A 13 -0.87 -13.06 -1.60
CA GLU A 13 -1.12 -13.80 -2.84
C GLU A 13 0.10 -14.64 -3.28
N GLY A 14 1.24 -14.52 -2.58
CA GLY A 14 2.42 -15.34 -2.82
C GLY A 14 2.90 -15.25 -4.26
N ARG A 15 2.82 -14.06 -4.89
CA ARG A 15 3.10 -13.88 -6.32
C ARG A 15 4.55 -14.15 -6.70
N GLY A 16 5.39 -14.48 -5.72
CA GLY A 16 6.73 -14.98 -5.89
C GLY A 16 7.68 -13.87 -6.33
N VAL A 17 8.79 -13.74 -5.60
CA VAL A 17 9.85 -12.81 -6.01
C VAL A 17 10.72 -13.50 -7.03
N SER A 18 10.43 -13.24 -8.30
CA SER A 18 11.41 -13.42 -9.37
C SER A 18 12.53 -12.37 -9.25
N GLN A 19 13.73 -12.70 -9.71
CA GLN A 19 14.82 -11.70 -9.87
C GLN A 19 14.44 -10.54 -10.80
N SER A 20 13.45 -10.74 -11.68
CA SER A 20 12.89 -9.71 -12.55
C SER A 20 11.71 -8.94 -11.95
N SER A 21 11.31 -9.24 -10.70
CA SER A 21 10.15 -8.59 -10.09
C SER A 21 10.49 -7.16 -9.64
N PRO A 22 9.51 -6.23 -9.66
CA PRO A 22 9.69 -4.90 -9.08
C PRO A 22 10.13 -4.94 -7.61
N LEU A 23 9.73 -5.98 -6.88
CA LEU A 23 10.13 -6.18 -5.48
C LEU A 23 11.62 -6.51 -5.35
N HIS A 24 12.18 -7.34 -6.23
CA HIS A 24 13.63 -7.56 -6.26
C HIS A 24 14.40 -6.27 -6.60
N ALA A 25 13.90 -5.47 -7.54
CA ALA A 25 14.49 -4.17 -7.88
C ALA A 25 14.46 -3.20 -6.68
N LEU A 26 13.37 -3.16 -5.91
CA LEU A 26 13.26 -2.39 -4.68
C LEU A 26 14.31 -2.82 -3.65
N MET A 27 14.46 -4.13 -3.42
CA MET A 27 15.39 -4.64 -2.40
C MET A 27 16.87 -4.47 -2.79
N THR A 28 17.18 -4.37 -4.08
CA THR A 28 18.54 -4.13 -4.56
C THR A 28 18.90 -2.65 -4.69
N SER A 29 17.90 -1.78 -4.80
CA SER A 29 18.08 -0.33 -4.94
C SER A 29 17.02 0.44 -4.13
N PRO A 30 17.03 0.33 -2.78
CA PRO A 30 16.01 0.97 -1.96
C PRO A 30 16.07 2.51 -2.06
N PRO A 31 14.97 3.22 -1.75
CA PRO A 31 14.98 4.65 -1.51
C PRO A 31 16.10 5.11 -0.58
N ALA A 32 16.68 6.28 -0.82
CA ALA A 32 17.85 6.77 -0.07
C ALA A 32 17.55 6.87 1.43
N GLY A 33 18.33 6.21 2.29
CA GLY A 33 18.07 6.13 3.74
C GLY A 33 17.15 4.98 4.16
N CYS A 34 16.78 4.09 3.23
CA CYS A 34 16.15 2.82 3.53
C CYS A 34 17.11 1.67 3.19
N VAL A 35 17.02 0.58 3.96
CA VAL A 35 17.76 -0.67 3.72
C VAL A 35 16.83 -1.86 3.85
N PRO A 36 17.06 -2.96 3.09
CA PRO A 36 16.38 -4.23 3.32
C PRO A 36 16.50 -4.70 4.77
N LEU A 37 15.38 -5.08 5.38
CA LEU A 37 15.39 -5.72 6.70
C LEU A 37 15.94 -7.16 6.56
N ALA A 38 16.90 -7.53 7.42
CA ALA A 38 17.58 -8.82 7.32
C ALA A 38 16.66 -10.03 7.56
N ASP A 39 15.68 -9.89 8.47
CA ASP A 39 14.87 -11.00 8.98
C ASP A 39 13.43 -11.01 8.45
N GLY A 40 13.08 -10.09 7.53
CA GLY A 40 11.71 -9.94 7.01
C GLY A 40 11.67 -9.97 5.47
N PRO A 41 10.98 -10.93 4.83
CA PRO A 41 10.79 -10.86 3.40
C PRO A 41 9.99 -9.59 3.09
N PHE A 42 10.54 -8.73 2.23
CA PHE A 42 9.84 -7.57 1.63
C PHE A 42 9.62 -6.36 2.54
N PHE A 43 10.42 -6.23 3.60
CA PHE A 43 10.44 -5.05 4.46
C PHE A 43 11.71 -4.21 4.27
N LEU A 44 11.54 -2.90 4.40
CA LEU A 44 12.61 -1.91 4.50
C LEU A 44 12.65 -1.32 5.91
N GLU A 45 13.84 -1.14 6.44
CA GLU A 45 14.13 -0.30 7.60
C GLU A 45 14.54 1.09 7.08
N CYS A 46 13.84 2.15 7.48
CA CYS A 46 13.99 3.48 6.92
C CYS A 46 14.25 4.56 7.97
N HIS A 47 15.21 5.42 7.69
CA HIS A 47 15.48 6.67 8.40
C HIS A 47 15.18 7.86 7.49
N ARG A 48 14.36 8.81 7.95
CA ARG A 48 13.96 10.00 7.18
C ARG A 48 13.90 11.24 8.04
N GLU A 49 14.47 12.32 7.51
CA GLU A 49 14.20 13.66 8.01
C GLU A 49 12.90 14.18 7.39
N ALA A 50 11.89 14.46 8.22
CA ALA A 50 10.61 15.03 7.78
C ALA A 50 10.00 15.91 8.89
N GLU A 51 8.93 16.66 8.60
CA GLU A 51 8.18 17.41 9.60
C GLU A 51 7.37 16.48 10.52
N SER A 52 6.96 15.31 10.01
CA SER A 52 6.27 14.28 10.78
C SER A 52 6.55 12.86 10.33
N LEU A 53 6.19 11.87 11.16
CA LEU A 53 6.27 10.46 10.80
C LEU A 53 5.41 10.13 9.58
N LEU A 54 4.19 10.70 9.50
CA LEU A 54 3.30 10.46 8.35
C LEU A 54 3.90 10.98 7.06
N GLU A 55 4.54 12.14 7.08
CA GLU A 55 5.24 12.68 5.91
C GLU A 55 6.41 11.77 5.51
N GLY A 56 7.27 11.39 6.46
CA GLY A 56 8.40 10.48 6.17
C GLY A 56 7.96 9.15 5.57
N VAL A 57 6.87 8.56 6.06
CA VAL A 57 6.29 7.33 5.50
C VAL A 57 5.68 7.58 4.12
N ALA A 58 4.91 8.66 3.94
CA ALA A 58 4.28 9.00 2.68
C ALA A 58 5.30 9.22 1.56
N ASP A 59 6.42 9.90 1.85
CA ASP A 59 7.48 10.16 0.89
C ASP A 59 8.12 8.86 0.40
N VAL A 60 8.46 7.94 1.31
CA VAL A 60 9.03 6.64 0.93
C VAL A 60 8.03 5.81 0.14
N ALA A 61 6.78 5.71 0.61
CA ALA A 61 5.75 4.93 -0.07
C ALA A 61 5.42 5.50 -1.46
N GLY A 62 5.34 6.82 -1.58
CA GLY A 62 5.14 7.52 -2.85
C GLY A 62 6.31 7.36 -3.81
N GLU A 63 7.55 7.47 -3.32
CA GLU A 63 8.75 7.20 -4.11
C GLU A 63 8.76 5.76 -4.63
N VAL A 64 8.46 4.78 -3.77
CA VAL A 64 8.40 3.38 -4.15
C VAL A 64 7.29 3.15 -5.18
N ARG A 65 6.12 3.75 -4.99
CA ARG A 65 5.02 3.67 -5.95
C ARG A 65 5.42 4.24 -7.31
N ALA A 66 6.04 5.40 -7.34
CA ALA A 66 6.44 6.07 -8.57
C ALA A 66 7.57 5.32 -9.31
N ARG A 67 8.55 4.78 -8.58
CA ARG A 67 9.72 4.11 -9.16
C ARG A 67 9.47 2.65 -9.52
N TYR A 68 8.70 1.93 -8.71
CA TYR A 68 8.56 0.47 -8.79
C TYR A 68 7.12 0.02 -9.06
N GLY A 69 6.13 0.90 -8.98
CA GLY A 69 4.72 0.54 -9.15
C GLY A 69 4.14 -0.27 -7.98
N LEU A 70 4.86 -0.40 -6.86
CA LEU A 70 4.45 -1.17 -5.69
C LEU A 70 3.63 -0.31 -4.72
N VAL A 71 2.64 -0.92 -4.05
CA VAL A 71 1.96 -0.34 -2.88
C VAL A 71 2.55 -0.99 -1.65
N LEU A 72 3.39 -0.27 -0.92
CA LEU A 72 3.76 -0.72 0.42
C LEU A 72 2.57 -0.50 1.35
N ASN A 73 2.08 -1.59 1.93
CA ASN A 73 0.80 -1.66 2.64
C ASN A 73 0.96 -2.09 4.10
N ASP A 74 2.20 -2.31 4.59
CA ASP A 74 2.43 -2.81 5.93
C ASP A 74 3.53 -2.03 6.67
N LEU A 75 3.21 -1.61 7.90
CA LEU A 75 4.15 -1.01 8.87
C LEU A 75 4.52 -2.00 9.99
N GLY A 76 4.30 -3.30 9.79
CA GLY A 76 4.42 -4.38 10.77
C GLY A 76 3.13 -4.68 11.55
N VAL A 77 1.96 -4.29 11.02
CA VAL A 77 0.66 -4.51 11.67
C VAL A 77 0.00 -5.75 11.07
N VAL A 78 -0.03 -6.82 11.86
CA VAL A 78 -0.45 -8.16 11.40
C VAL A 78 -1.97 -8.30 11.23
N LYS A 79 -2.39 -9.18 10.30
CA LYS A 79 -3.77 -9.69 10.08
C LYS A 79 -4.79 -8.71 9.48
N LEU A 80 -4.37 -7.61 8.88
CA LEU A 80 -5.29 -6.64 8.25
C LEU A 80 -6.11 -7.21 7.08
N GLN A 81 -5.58 -8.23 6.40
CA GLN A 81 -6.15 -8.88 5.23
C GLN A 81 -7.29 -9.87 5.54
N GLU A 82 -7.35 -10.44 6.76
CA GLU A 82 -8.42 -11.36 7.19
C GLU A 82 -9.82 -10.70 7.14
N TRP A 83 -9.85 -9.40 6.87
CA TRP A 83 -11.02 -8.55 6.97
C TRP A 83 -11.32 -7.80 5.65
N SER A 84 -10.95 -8.31 4.47
CA SER A 84 -11.10 -7.56 3.19
C SER A 84 -11.81 -8.30 2.04
N GLU A 85 -12.38 -9.49 2.25
CA GLU A 85 -12.75 -10.41 1.16
C GLU A 85 -14.12 -10.18 0.47
N ASP A 86 -15.03 -9.37 1.04
CA ASP A 86 -16.44 -9.35 0.62
C ASP A 86 -16.89 -8.06 -0.12
N GLY A 87 -15.93 -7.33 -0.69
CA GLY A 87 -16.18 -6.24 -1.64
C GLY A 87 -16.71 -4.95 -1.01
N LEU A 88 -17.26 -4.06 -1.84
CA LEU A 88 -17.56 -2.66 -1.47
C LEU A 88 -18.71 -2.48 -0.47
N ASN A 89 -19.47 -3.52 -0.17
CA ASN A 89 -20.64 -3.45 0.71
C ASN A 89 -20.65 -4.52 1.81
N GLY A 90 -19.52 -5.18 2.04
CA GLY A 90 -19.38 -6.20 3.07
C GLY A 90 -18.55 -5.75 4.28
N PHE A 91 -18.27 -6.69 5.17
CA PHE A 91 -17.41 -6.56 6.35
C PHE A 91 -16.05 -5.93 6.05
N GLY A 92 -15.50 -6.13 4.85
CA GLY A 92 -14.26 -5.50 4.42
C GLY A 92 -14.41 -4.02 4.12
N ALA A 93 -15.51 -3.59 3.53
CA ALA A 93 -15.82 -2.17 3.40
C ALA A 93 -16.06 -1.51 4.77
N GLU A 94 -16.75 -2.21 5.68
CA GLU A 94 -16.92 -1.75 7.07
C GLU A 94 -15.58 -1.62 7.78
N THR A 95 -14.67 -2.57 7.56
CA THR A 95 -13.31 -2.54 8.11
C THR A 95 -12.53 -1.33 7.57
N VAL A 96 -12.56 -1.06 6.27
CA VAL A 96 -11.93 0.15 5.69
C VAL A 96 -12.51 1.42 6.35
N ALA A 97 -13.84 1.52 6.48
CA ALA A 97 -14.48 2.64 7.14
C ALA A 97 -14.04 2.79 8.61
N GLN A 98 -13.97 1.68 9.35
CA GLN A 98 -13.50 1.67 10.74
C GLN A 98 -12.05 2.14 10.86
N HIS A 99 -11.16 1.75 9.94
CA HIS A 99 -9.77 2.22 9.93
C HIS A 99 -9.69 3.72 9.68
N LEU A 100 -10.49 4.26 8.76
CA LEU A 100 -10.55 5.70 8.50
C LEU A 100 -11.08 6.47 9.72
N LEU A 101 -12.13 5.97 10.38
CA LEU A 101 -12.65 6.57 11.62
C LEU A 101 -11.60 6.59 12.73
N LEU A 102 -10.90 5.47 12.93
CA LEU A 102 -9.84 5.37 13.93
C LEU A 102 -8.63 6.25 13.59
N ALA A 103 -8.27 6.35 12.30
CA ALA A 103 -7.21 7.22 11.83
C ALA A 103 -7.52 8.67 12.13
N ILE A 104 -8.73 9.15 11.81
CA ILE A 104 -9.17 10.53 12.11
C ILE A 104 -9.17 10.80 13.61
N TYR A 105 -9.72 9.88 14.41
CA TYR A 105 -9.76 10.03 15.87
C TYR A 105 -8.34 10.13 16.47
N ARG A 106 -7.44 9.22 16.11
CA ARG A 106 -6.06 9.21 16.61
C ARG A 106 -5.24 10.38 16.08
N ALA A 107 -5.46 10.79 14.83
CA ALA A 107 -4.83 11.96 14.25
C ALA A 107 -5.08 13.21 15.10
N GLY A 108 -6.34 13.45 15.47
CA GLY A 108 -6.71 14.57 16.33
C GLY A 108 -6.04 14.53 17.72
N LEU A 109 -5.91 13.34 18.32
CA LEU A 109 -5.22 13.18 19.61
C LEU A 109 -3.70 13.45 19.52
N LEU A 110 -3.10 13.22 18.35
CA LEU A 110 -1.67 13.39 18.11
C LEU A 110 -1.31 14.75 17.47
N GLY A 111 -2.32 15.59 17.19
CA GLY A 111 -2.14 16.92 16.60
C GLY A 111 -2.04 16.93 15.07
N TYR A 112 -2.33 15.83 14.38
CA TYR A 112 -2.46 15.80 12.92
C TYR A 112 -3.80 16.39 12.48
N THR A 113 -3.79 17.10 11.36
CA THR A 113 -4.99 17.65 10.72
C THR A 113 -5.60 16.67 9.72
N ALA A 114 -6.86 16.92 9.32
CA ALA A 114 -7.48 16.16 8.24
C ALA A 114 -6.71 16.33 6.92
N GLU A 115 -6.19 17.54 6.66
CA GLU A 115 -5.34 17.85 5.52
C GLU A 115 -4.07 17.00 5.49
N ASP A 116 -3.45 16.71 6.65
CA ASP A 116 -2.27 15.83 6.72
C ASP A 116 -2.60 14.41 6.28
N LEU A 117 -3.76 13.89 6.71
CA LEU A 117 -4.23 12.57 6.29
C LEU A 117 -4.55 12.51 4.80
N VAL A 118 -5.22 13.54 4.27
CA VAL A 118 -5.51 13.65 2.83
C VAL A 118 -4.22 13.75 2.01
N ARG A 119 -3.22 14.50 2.50
CA ARG A 119 -1.90 14.60 1.87
C ARG A 119 -1.24 13.23 1.82
N PHE A 120 -1.20 12.51 2.95
CA PHE A 120 -0.68 11.15 3.03
C PHE A 120 -1.33 10.24 1.96
N ILE A 121 -2.66 10.18 1.93
CA ILE A 121 -3.40 9.33 0.99
C ILE A 121 -3.04 9.68 -0.46
N ARG A 122 -2.99 10.97 -0.80
CA ARG A 122 -2.64 11.42 -2.16
C ARG A 122 -1.23 11.02 -2.55
N THR A 123 -0.25 11.25 -1.69
CA THR A 123 1.15 10.91 -1.96
C THR A 123 1.32 9.40 -2.20
N VAL A 124 0.67 8.57 -1.39
CA VAL A 124 0.75 7.11 -1.52
C VAL A 124 -0.05 6.57 -2.71
N ALA A 125 -1.19 7.20 -3.05
CA ALA A 125 -2.08 6.74 -4.12
C ALA A 125 -1.62 7.15 -5.53
N VAL A 126 -0.80 8.20 -5.68
CA VAL A 126 -0.33 8.66 -7.00
C VAL A 126 0.49 7.56 -7.67
N GLY A 127 -0.13 6.90 -8.65
CA GLY A 127 0.39 5.74 -9.39
C GLY A 127 -0.65 4.63 -9.57
N SER A 128 -1.79 4.66 -8.89
CA SER A 128 -2.91 3.74 -9.12
C SER A 128 -3.73 4.14 -10.35
N SER A 129 -3.24 3.79 -11.55
CA SER A 129 -4.18 3.51 -12.63
C SER A 129 -4.93 2.23 -12.24
N SER A 130 -6.20 2.36 -11.88
CA SER A 130 -7.12 1.22 -11.74
C SER A 130 -7.13 0.44 -13.06
N PRO A 131 -7.22 -0.91 -13.08
CA PRO A 131 -7.54 -1.61 -14.31
C PRO A 131 -8.92 -1.15 -14.79
N ASP A 132 -9.01 -0.73 -16.04
CA ASP A 132 -10.28 -0.43 -16.71
C ASP A 132 -11.20 -1.66 -16.62
N PRO A 133 -12.50 -1.49 -16.31
CA PRO A 133 -13.47 -2.58 -16.32
C PRO A 133 -13.95 -2.93 -17.74
N GLU A 134 -13.14 -2.74 -18.77
CA GLU A 134 -13.47 -3.13 -20.16
C GLU A 134 -12.83 -4.47 -20.52
N GLY A 135 -13.44 -5.55 -20.04
CA GLY A 135 -13.09 -6.92 -20.43
C GLY A 135 -14.21 -7.93 -20.23
N ALA A 136 -15.44 -7.49 -19.98
CA ALA A 136 -16.58 -8.35 -19.70
C ALA A 136 -17.65 -8.28 -20.80
N GLU A 137 -17.28 -8.33 -22.08
CA GLU A 137 -18.23 -8.67 -23.14
C GLU A 137 -17.57 -9.58 -24.18
N GLY A 138 -18.09 -10.80 -24.30
CA GLY A 138 -17.61 -11.75 -25.29
C GLY A 138 -18.00 -13.22 -25.09
N HIS A 139 -19.08 -13.55 -24.36
CA HIS A 139 -19.65 -14.89 -24.47
C HIS A 139 -20.64 -14.92 -25.65
N GLN A 140 -20.12 -15.23 -26.83
CA GLN A 140 -20.91 -15.54 -28.01
C GLN A 140 -21.77 -16.78 -27.71
N SER A 141 -23.08 -16.57 -27.53
CA SER A 141 -24.06 -17.64 -27.64
C SER A 141 -24.07 -18.12 -29.09
N SER A 142 -23.34 -19.19 -29.35
CA SER A 142 -23.38 -19.90 -30.61
C SER A 142 -24.68 -20.69 -30.66
N GLY A 143 -25.68 -20.15 -31.36
CA GLY A 143 -26.82 -20.93 -31.82
C GLY A 143 -26.35 -22.05 -32.75
N LEU A 144 -26.87 -23.26 -32.54
CA LEU A 144 -26.77 -24.35 -33.51
C LEU A 144 -28.17 -24.59 -34.11
N PRO A 145 -28.27 -24.75 -35.44
CA PRO A 145 -29.54 -24.84 -36.13
C PRO A 145 -30.05 -26.28 -36.28
N SER A 146 -31.37 -26.35 -36.52
CA SER A 146 -32.25 -27.46 -36.91
C SER A 146 -33.04 -28.09 -35.78
#